data_AF-A0A3N6GCY0-F1
#
_entry.id   AF-A0A3N6GCY0-F1
#
_cell.length_a   1.000
_cell.length_b   1.000
_cell.length_c   1.000
_cell.angle_alpha   90.00
_cell.angle_beta   90.00
_cell.angle_gamma   90.00
#
_symmetry.space_group_name_H-M   'P 1'
#
loop_
_entity.id
_entity.type
_entity.pdbx_description
1 polymer ?
#
loop_
_entity_poly.entity_id
_entity_poly.type
_entity_poly.pdbx_seq_one_letter_code
_entity_poly.pdbx_strand_id
1 'polypeptide(L)'
;MVLPRTRPPNSTNRRASLSVPSAMIGRMNENGTAASRTSRTWNGFAASAALQGLVGASGCWNEDSFADIRAIGRYIEGSWAPEPGERDVRPPAAGSWTEVVGRPGALALRAAAAATRPERREVLLDFLDMWAQTPFADPAYRFRLGRLAGTTSFTVRDHQGASFGLHLSARRETLYFEAVLPGGEAAPRPEEPLYAVDCHRGWGTPDQLRRLVELVRERGPVTHDADAALALSEATGLSRPASALVLAGNPGAGGYYTPYLDAHERSVFGFKAGELESARSELSMLHDDERLALLADVMPTDPEDLWKPGGLVRVAERIAAAWAEQHGARPRAPWSTWQAAVALDTRMPATHLCHLFLDPANATLPPGFYLRVWPCPPEHRHLRTAWDVMGDYDAETVADAFFTGLPWAYADLPAGDPVRDGAPEAVHHFRKVLAGRDSPARVLHSGVIRGNRGSRRWNWLTDGTCDRVIARITAGDLPPGRYESDPRACAPDLVAEVVATLGVSEDAATLYLQILLLPVPSDRNVRRWNAWTPARHKAAAGELSARGLAVEDRRARAGRTLFLPGPWAHAKKPLPPVESWKAPLIGGQLSADGSEVRAFELLPGTLPELFREAWRLVRKGEGPTA
;
A
#
# COMPACT_ATOMS: atom_id res chain seq x y z
N MET A 1 35.28 -14.32 -28.85
CA MET A 1 35.24 -13.05 -29.63
C MET A 1 34.19 -12.15 -28.98
N VAL A 2 34.47 -10.85 -28.89
CA VAL A 2 33.72 -9.78 -28.20
C VAL A 2 34.19 -9.49 -26.75
N LEU A 3 34.98 -8.43 -26.68
CA LEU A 3 35.44 -7.69 -25.50
C LEU A 3 34.34 -6.75 -24.94
N PRO A 4 34.43 -6.32 -23.67
CA PRO A 4 33.43 -5.50 -22.99
C PRO A 4 33.60 -4.02 -23.33
N ARG A 5 32.49 -3.26 -23.36
CA ARG A 5 32.53 -1.79 -23.45
C ARG A 5 32.09 -1.13 -22.15
N THR A 6 33.03 -0.34 -21.67
CA THR A 6 33.07 0.61 -20.55
C THR A 6 32.13 1.81 -20.76
N ARG A 7 31.53 2.31 -19.66
CA ARG A 7 31.10 3.71 -19.50
C ARG A 7 32.34 4.57 -19.17
N PRO A 8 32.44 5.86 -19.56
CA PRO A 8 31.90 7.00 -18.76
C PRO A 8 31.69 8.30 -19.60
N PRO A 9 31.65 9.56 -19.06
CA PRO A 9 31.06 10.14 -17.84
C PRO A 9 30.12 11.37 -18.09
N ASN A 10 29.49 11.85 -17.01
CA ASN A 10 28.81 13.16 -16.86
C ASN A 10 29.72 14.36 -17.15
N SER A 11 29.16 15.45 -17.71
CA SER A 11 29.73 16.80 -17.58
C SER A 11 28.67 17.92 -17.54
N THR A 12 28.70 18.66 -16.43
CA THR A 12 28.60 20.14 -16.26
C THR A 12 27.48 20.98 -16.91
N ASN A 13 26.55 21.42 -16.04
CA ASN A 13 26.31 22.81 -15.62
C ASN A 13 26.68 23.96 -16.60
N ARG A 14 25.69 24.68 -17.15
CA ARG A 14 25.80 26.10 -17.53
C ARG A 14 24.50 26.86 -17.27
N ARG A 15 24.66 27.98 -16.56
CA ARG A 15 23.70 29.09 -16.41
C ARG A 15 23.50 29.82 -17.74
N ALA A 16 22.26 30.22 -18.02
CA ALA A 16 21.90 31.37 -18.86
C ALA A 16 20.45 31.75 -18.49
N SER A 17 20.24 32.72 -17.59
CA SER A 17 20.03 34.15 -17.87
C SER A 17 18.63 34.50 -18.40
N LEU A 18 17.90 35.16 -17.52
CA LEU A 18 16.62 35.87 -17.66
C LEU A 18 16.50 36.69 -18.97
N SER A 19 15.33 36.65 -19.59
CA SER A 19 14.70 37.86 -20.12
C SER A 19 13.17 37.78 -20.00
N VAL A 20 12.61 38.82 -19.38
CA VAL A 20 11.19 39.15 -19.32
C VAL A 20 10.96 40.23 -20.38
N PRO A 21 9.80 40.26 -21.04
CA PRO A 21 9.23 41.53 -21.49
C PRO A 21 7.89 41.79 -20.79
N SER A 22 7.83 42.93 -20.11
CA SER A 22 6.60 43.52 -19.57
C SER A 22 5.81 44.25 -20.65
N ALA A 23 4.49 44.25 -20.44
CA ALA A 23 3.51 45.28 -20.79
C ALA A 23 3.03 45.42 -22.26
N MET A 24 1.76 45.05 -22.46
CA MET A 24 0.80 45.95 -23.09
C MET A 24 -0.53 45.91 -22.33
N ILE A 25 -0.87 47.03 -21.70
CA ILE A 25 -2.20 47.38 -21.20
C ILE A 25 -3.01 47.87 -22.41
N GLY A 26 -4.19 47.31 -22.63
CA GLY A 26 -5.08 47.71 -23.73
C GLY A 26 -6.53 47.26 -23.55
N ARG A 27 -7.31 48.12 -22.88
CA ARG A 27 -8.76 48.36 -22.98
C ARG A 27 -9.76 47.24 -22.65
N MET A 28 -10.56 47.55 -21.62
CA MET A 28 -11.91 47.04 -21.37
C MET A 28 -12.77 47.16 -22.64
N ASN A 29 -13.42 46.06 -23.01
CA ASN A 29 -14.69 46.09 -23.73
C ASN A 29 -15.64 45.14 -23.00
N GLU A 30 -16.65 45.74 -22.39
CA GLU A 30 -17.88 45.08 -22.00
C GLU A 30 -18.58 44.58 -23.27
N ASN A 31 -18.82 43.27 -23.34
CA ASN A 31 -19.97 42.69 -24.04
C ASN A 31 -20.11 41.25 -23.57
N GLY A 32 -21.15 41.04 -22.75
CA GLY A 32 -21.59 39.72 -22.31
C GLY A 32 -22.11 38.92 -23.49
N THR A 33 -21.33 37.94 -23.89
CA THR A 33 -21.78 36.75 -24.60
C THR A 33 -20.97 35.60 -24.04
N ALA A 34 -21.65 34.59 -23.50
CA ALA A 34 -21.05 33.36 -23.01
C ALA A 34 -20.18 32.76 -24.12
N ALA A 35 -18.87 33.03 -24.07
CA ALA A 35 -17.92 32.45 -25.00
C ALA A 35 -17.95 30.94 -24.78
N SER A 36 -18.40 30.20 -25.78
CA SER A 36 -18.24 28.74 -25.82
C SER A 36 -16.77 28.46 -25.57
N ARG A 37 -16.43 27.88 -24.41
CA ARG A 37 -15.07 27.43 -24.14
C ARG A 37 -14.71 26.46 -25.26
N THR A 38 -13.75 26.85 -26.10
CA THR A 38 -13.16 25.95 -27.09
C THR A 38 -12.71 24.70 -26.37
N SER A 39 -13.06 23.52 -26.90
CA SER A 39 -12.74 22.26 -26.23
C SER A 39 -11.24 22.11 -26.11
N ARG A 40 -10.74 22.08 -24.87
CA ARG A 40 -9.33 21.79 -24.60
C ARG A 40 -9.04 20.34 -24.99
N THR A 41 -7.91 20.12 -25.66
CA THR A 41 -7.38 18.78 -25.91
C THR A 41 -6.35 18.46 -24.84
N TRP A 42 -6.41 17.26 -24.30
CA TRP A 42 -5.48 16.80 -23.27
C TRP A 42 -4.67 15.65 -23.81
N ASN A 43 -3.36 15.68 -23.57
CA ASN A 43 -2.52 14.53 -23.87
C ASN A 43 -2.99 13.32 -23.04
N GLY A 44 -3.06 12.14 -23.67
CA GLY A 44 -3.44 10.87 -23.05
C GLY A 44 -2.71 10.52 -21.74
N PHE A 45 -1.43 10.88 -21.62
CA PHE A 45 -0.66 10.73 -20.39
C PHE A 45 -1.17 11.62 -19.26
N ALA A 46 -1.60 12.84 -19.55
CA ALA A 46 -2.14 13.77 -18.56
C ALA A 46 -3.51 13.28 -18.03
N ALA A 47 -4.38 12.80 -18.93
CA ALA A 47 -5.65 12.18 -18.57
C ALA A 47 -5.44 10.91 -17.73
N SER A 48 -4.55 10.01 -18.17
CA SER A 48 -4.20 8.81 -17.44
C SER A 48 -3.65 9.10 -16.05
N ALA A 49 -2.78 10.12 -15.91
CA ALA A 49 -2.22 10.50 -14.62
C ALA A 49 -3.25 11.13 -13.68
N ALA A 50 -4.21 11.90 -14.20
CA ALA A 50 -5.27 12.52 -13.42
C ALA A 50 -6.30 11.50 -12.90
N LEU A 51 -6.53 10.43 -13.67
CA LEU A 51 -7.52 9.38 -13.36
C LEU A 51 -6.92 8.11 -12.76
N GLN A 52 -5.59 8.03 -12.70
CA GLN A 52 -4.84 6.87 -12.19
C GLN A 52 -5.38 6.39 -10.85
N GLY A 53 -5.71 5.10 -10.76
CA GLY A 53 -6.17 4.51 -9.51
C GLY A 53 -7.66 4.65 -9.23
N LEU A 54 -8.38 5.43 -10.05
CA LEU A 54 -9.84 5.41 -10.13
C LEU A 54 -10.29 4.63 -11.36
N VAL A 55 -9.59 4.78 -12.49
CA VAL A 55 -9.87 4.00 -13.71
C VAL A 55 -8.63 3.24 -14.12
N GLY A 56 -8.83 2.08 -14.75
CA GLY A 56 -7.72 1.24 -15.19
C GLY A 56 -6.80 1.92 -16.19
N ALA A 57 -5.50 1.95 -15.89
CA ALA A 57 -4.45 2.51 -16.76
C ALA A 57 -4.24 1.73 -18.07
N SER A 58 -4.90 0.58 -18.23
CA SER A 58 -4.95 -0.16 -19.49
C SER A 58 -5.96 0.43 -20.50
N GLY A 59 -6.77 1.39 -20.08
CA GLY A 59 -7.58 2.21 -20.96
C GLY A 59 -6.68 3.18 -21.71
N CYS A 60 -6.61 3.05 -23.03
CA CYS A 60 -5.91 4.00 -23.89
C CYS A 60 -6.65 5.35 -23.86
N TRP A 61 -6.39 6.17 -22.83
CA TRP A 61 -6.71 7.60 -22.87
C TRP A 61 -5.81 8.20 -23.95
N ASN A 62 -6.40 8.50 -25.10
CA ASN A 62 -5.72 9.07 -26.25
C ASN A 62 -5.93 10.60 -26.23
N GLU A 63 -5.29 11.31 -27.16
CA GLU A 63 -5.36 12.79 -27.23
C GLU A 63 -6.80 13.33 -27.41
N ASP A 64 -7.72 12.50 -27.90
CA ASP A 64 -9.12 12.86 -28.21
C ASP A 64 -10.18 12.20 -27.31
N SER A 65 -9.81 11.54 -26.21
CA SER A 65 -10.77 10.75 -25.42
C SER A 65 -12.00 11.54 -24.92
N PHE A 66 -11.87 12.84 -24.63
CA PHE A 66 -13.01 13.66 -24.21
C PHE A 66 -13.90 14.06 -25.40
N ALA A 67 -13.33 14.16 -26.60
CA ALA A 67 -14.10 14.36 -27.82
C ALA A 67 -14.88 13.08 -28.18
N ASP A 68 -14.25 11.92 -28.04
CA ASP A 68 -14.87 10.61 -28.29
C ASP A 68 -16.08 10.38 -27.37
N ILE A 69 -15.92 10.63 -26.06
CA ILE A 69 -17.03 10.50 -25.09
C ILE A 69 -18.21 11.41 -25.47
N ARG A 70 -17.92 12.66 -25.87
CA ARG A 70 -18.97 13.58 -26.35
C ARG A 70 -19.64 13.11 -27.63
N ALA A 71 -18.87 12.61 -28.59
CA ALA A 71 -19.41 12.08 -29.84
C ALA A 71 -20.36 10.90 -29.58
N ILE A 72 -20.02 10.02 -28.63
CA ILE A 72 -20.89 8.92 -28.21
C ILE A 72 -22.15 9.43 -27.52
N GLY A 73 -22.04 10.42 -26.62
CA GLY A 73 -23.20 11.05 -26.01
C GLY A 73 -24.17 11.60 -27.08
N ARG A 74 -23.63 12.34 -28.06
CA ARG A 74 -24.42 12.87 -29.19
C ARG A 74 -25.02 11.79 -30.07
N TYR A 75 -24.30 10.68 -30.29
CA TYR A 75 -24.83 9.52 -30.99
C TYR A 75 -26.02 8.92 -30.22
N ILE A 76 -25.90 8.70 -28.91
CA ILE A 76 -26.99 8.17 -28.07
C ILE A 76 -28.23 9.08 -28.16
N GLU A 77 -28.04 10.40 -28.01
CA GLU A 77 -29.11 11.40 -28.16
C GLU A 77 -29.74 11.39 -29.57
N GLY A 78 -28.97 11.02 -30.59
CA GLY A 78 -29.35 11.16 -31.99
C GLY A 78 -29.08 12.55 -32.56
N SER A 79 -28.27 13.37 -31.87
CA SER A 79 -27.86 14.71 -32.31
C SER A 79 -26.66 14.68 -33.27
N TRP A 80 -26.12 13.48 -33.54
CA TRP A 80 -25.06 13.21 -34.52
C TRP A 80 -25.04 11.72 -34.92
N ALA A 81 -24.59 11.41 -36.14
CA ALA A 81 -24.31 10.06 -36.63
C ALA A 81 -23.06 10.08 -37.52
N PRO A 82 -22.27 8.99 -37.59
CA PRO A 82 -21.09 8.90 -38.46
C PRO A 82 -21.50 8.86 -39.94
N GLU A 83 -20.70 9.46 -40.81
CA GLU A 83 -20.93 9.36 -42.25
C GLU A 83 -20.62 7.94 -42.77
N PRO A 84 -21.26 7.48 -43.87
CA PRO A 84 -20.98 6.17 -44.45
C PRO A 84 -19.48 6.00 -44.81
N GLY A 85 -18.79 5.10 -44.12
CA GLY A 85 -17.35 4.82 -44.32
C GLY A 85 -16.40 5.54 -43.35
N GLU A 86 -16.91 6.40 -42.45
CA GLU A 86 -16.14 6.89 -41.31
C GLU A 86 -15.87 5.78 -40.28
N ARG A 87 -14.91 6.02 -39.37
CA ARG A 87 -14.65 5.08 -38.26
C ARG A 87 -15.95 4.83 -37.50
N ASP A 88 -16.25 3.56 -37.24
CA ASP A 88 -17.36 3.16 -36.36
C ASP A 88 -17.34 4.00 -35.07
N VAL A 89 -18.52 4.44 -34.59
CA VAL A 89 -18.68 5.00 -33.24
C VAL A 89 -18.46 3.87 -32.26
N ARG A 90 -17.20 3.62 -31.92
CA ARG A 90 -16.82 2.60 -30.95
C ARG A 90 -16.77 3.26 -29.58
N PRO A 91 -17.36 2.67 -28.53
CA PRO A 91 -17.04 3.11 -27.18
C PRO A 91 -15.52 2.95 -27.00
N PRO A 92 -14.75 4.03 -26.73
CA PRO A 92 -13.30 3.90 -26.64
C PRO A 92 -12.97 3.02 -25.44
N ALA A 93 -11.98 2.15 -25.64
CA ALA A 93 -11.24 1.39 -24.64
C ALA A 93 -12.06 0.59 -23.60
N ALA A 94 -12.13 -0.72 -23.81
CA ALA A 94 -12.32 -1.77 -22.81
C ALA A 94 -12.48 -1.31 -21.35
N GLY A 95 -13.71 -1.00 -20.92
CA GLY A 95 -14.09 -0.82 -19.51
C GLY A 95 -13.63 0.47 -18.79
N SER A 96 -12.64 1.21 -19.28
CA SER A 96 -11.97 2.21 -18.41
C SER A 96 -12.80 3.46 -18.05
N TRP A 97 -13.41 4.15 -19.02
CA TRP A 97 -14.24 5.34 -18.72
C TRP A 97 -15.71 4.97 -18.50
N THR A 98 -16.18 3.87 -19.08
CA THR A 98 -17.57 3.40 -18.91
C THR A 98 -17.88 3.02 -17.46
N GLU A 99 -16.87 2.62 -16.69
CA GLU A 99 -16.99 2.37 -15.24
C GLU A 99 -17.31 3.64 -14.43
N VAL A 100 -17.07 4.84 -15.00
CA VAL A 100 -17.44 6.13 -14.39
C VAL A 100 -18.94 6.40 -14.52
N VAL A 101 -19.66 5.73 -15.41
CA VAL A 101 -21.11 5.91 -15.59
C VAL A 101 -21.83 5.60 -14.27
N GLY A 102 -22.51 6.61 -13.75
CA GLY A 102 -23.19 6.55 -12.45
C GLY A 102 -22.31 6.79 -11.23
N ARG A 103 -20.98 6.87 -11.38
CA ARG A 103 -20.00 7.02 -10.29
C ARG A 103 -19.05 8.24 -10.44
N PRO A 104 -19.47 9.39 -11.02
CA PRO A 104 -18.58 10.54 -11.18
C PRO A 104 -18.17 11.18 -9.84
N GLY A 105 -18.85 10.84 -8.73
CA GLY A 105 -18.52 11.29 -7.38
C GLY A 105 -17.07 11.05 -6.97
N ALA A 106 -16.47 9.94 -7.41
CA ALA A 106 -15.07 9.63 -7.13
C ALA A 106 -14.10 10.65 -7.77
N LEU A 107 -14.37 11.04 -9.02
CA LEU A 107 -13.59 12.04 -9.76
C LEU A 107 -13.82 13.44 -9.18
N ALA A 108 -15.06 13.74 -8.79
CA ALA A 108 -15.44 14.97 -8.11
C ALA A 108 -14.68 15.17 -6.80
N LEU A 109 -14.65 14.15 -5.93
CA LEU A 109 -13.90 14.19 -4.67
C LEU A 109 -12.41 14.47 -4.93
N ARG A 110 -11.81 13.76 -5.90
CA ARG A 110 -10.40 13.97 -6.26
C ARG A 110 -10.14 15.37 -6.80
N ALA A 111 -11.03 15.92 -7.64
CA ALA A 111 -10.90 17.27 -8.17
C ALA A 111 -10.91 18.32 -7.05
N ALA A 112 -11.77 18.12 -6.04
CA ALA A 112 -11.89 19.00 -4.89
C ALA A 112 -10.71 18.86 -3.89
N ALA A 113 -10.01 17.73 -3.84
CA ALA A 113 -8.98 17.48 -2.84
C ALA A 113 -7.73 18.38 -2.97
N ALA A 114 -7.21 18.88 -1.84
CA ALA A 114 -5.94 19.64 -1.79
C ALA A 114 -4.73 18.85 -2.28
N ALA A 115 -4.72 17.52 -2.11
CA ALA A 115 -3.62 16.66 -2.55
C ALA A 115 -3.50 16.56 -4.08
N THR A 116 -4.55 16.92 -4.83
CA THR A 116 -4.52 16.88 -6.29
C THR A 116 -3.74 18.06 -6.84
N ARG A 117 -2.76 17.81 -7.72
CA ARG A 117 -2.02 18.88 -8.37
C ARG A 117 -2.90 19.80 -9.22
N PRO A 118 -2.57 21.10 -9.36
CA PRO A 118 -3.32 22.03 -10.21
C PRO A 118 -3.55 21.51 -11.65
N GLU A 119 -2.52 20.92 -12.28
CA GLU A 119 -2.63 20.42 -13.65
C GLU A 119 -3.57 19.22 -13.75
N ARG A 120 -3.47 18.28 -12.81
CA ARG A 120 -4.37 17.10 -12.73
C ARG A 120 -5.80 17.53 -12.40
N ARG A 121 -5.95 18.52 -11.53
CA ARG A 121 -7.24 19.10 -11.15
C ARG A 121 -7.92 19.73 -12.37
N GLU A 122 -7.21 20.50 -13.18
CA GLU A 122 -7.81 21.10 -14.38
C GLU A 122 -8.30 20.02 -15.37
N VAL A 123 -7.58 18.91 -15.52
CA VAL A 123 -8.06 17.76 -16.32
C VAL A 123 -9.36 17.19 -15.75
N LEU A 124 -9.43 16.98 -14.43
CA LEU A 124 -10.62 16.44 -13.77
C LEU A 124 -11.81 17.41 -13.86
N LEU A 125 -11.59 18.71 -13.65
CA LEU A 125 -12.65 19.71 -13.77
C LEU A 125 -13.18 19.83 -15.20
N ASP A 126 -12.29 19.76 -16.19
CA ASP A 126 -12.68 19.75 -17.61
C ASP A 126 -13.44 18.47 -17.99
N PHE A 127 -13.03 17.32 -17.42
CA PHE A 127 -13.77 16.07 -17.56
C PHE A 127 -15.19 16.18 -16.99
N LEU A 128 -15.34 16.71 -15.77
CA LEU A 128 -16.64 16.82 -15.10
C LEU A 128 -17.56 17.82 -15.81
N ASP A 129 -17.02 18.95 -16.31
CA ASP A 129 -17.76 19.94 -17.10
C ASP A 129 -18.24 19.36 -18.44
N MET A 130 -17.37 18.59 -19.11
CA MET A 130 -17.73 17.83 -20.31
C MET A 130 -18.80 16.78 -20.00
N TRP A 131 -18.62 15.99 -18.93
CA TRP A 131 -19.51 14.91 -18.54
C TRP A 131 -20.93 15.41 -18.26
N ALA A 132 -21.05 16.58 -17.61
CA ALA A 132 -22.33 17.24 -17.32
C ALA A 132 -23.13 17.65 -18.57
N GLN A 133 -22.52 17.65 -19.75
CA GLN A 133 -23.15 17.98 -21.03
C GLN A 133 -23.51 16.74 -21.85
N THR A 134 -23.39 15.54 -21.27
CA THR A 134 -23.65 14.27 -21.95
C THR A 134 -24.82 13.54 -21.28
N PRO A 135 -25.44 12.58 -21.99
CA PRO A 135 -26.48 11.71 -21.41
C PRO A 135 -26.00 10.91 -20.19
N PHE A 136 -24.69 10.72 -20.04
CA PHE A 136 -24.12 9.94 -18.94
C PHE A 136 -24.30 10.58 -17.57
N ALA A 137 -24.60 11.89 -17.51
CA ALA A 137 -24.93 12.60 -16.28
C ALA A 137 -26.45 12.70 -16.04
N ASP A 138 -27.28 12.42 -17.05
CA ASP A 138 -28.74 12.59 -16.96
C ASP A 138 -29.39 11.33 -16.34
N PRO A 139 -30.04 11.46 -15.18
CA PRO A 139 -30.68 10.32 -14.50
C PRO A 139 -31.87 9.72 -15.27
N ALA A 140 -32.39 10.41 -16.30
CA ALA A 140 -33.46 9.90 -17.15
C ALA A 140 -32.99 8.76 -18.08
N TYR A 141 -31.68 8.69 -18.36
CA TYR A 141 -31.08 7.63 -19.16
C TYR A 141 -30.78 6.41 -18.28
N ARG A 142 -30.86 5.21 -18.87
CA ARG A 142 -30.48 3.97 -18.19
C ARG A 142 -29.34 3.31 -18.93
N PHE A 143 -28.28 2.95 -18.22
CA PHE A 143 -27.10 2.33 -18.83
C PHE A 143 -26.87 0.95 -18.26
N ARG A 144 -26.44 0.00 -19.12
CA ARG A 144 -26.05 -1.35 -18.69
C ARG A 144 -24.73 -1.75 -19.33
N LEU A 145 -23.91 -2.48 -18.58
CA LEU A 145 -22.63 -3.03 -19.01
C LEU A 145 -22.65 -4.55 -18.95
N GLY A 146 -22.06 -5.21 -19.94
CA GLY A 146 -22.18 -6.66 -20.07
C GLY A 146 -21.15 -7.31 -20.99
N ARG A 147 -21.45 -8.55 -21.38
CA ARG A 147 -20.67 -9.31 -22.35
C ARG A 147 -21.57 -9.99 -23.38
N LEU A 148 -21.04 -10.17 -24.58
CA LEU A 148 -21.69 -10.88 -25.69
C LEU A 148 -20.93 -12.17 -26.02
N ALA A 149 -21.63 -13.11 -26.67
CA ALA A 149 -21.03 -14.33 -27.21
C ALA A 149 -20.39 -14.11 -28.58
N GLY A 150 -20.90 -13.16 -29.38
CA GLY A 150 -20.44 -12.89 -30.73
C GLY A 150 -19.00 -12.43 -30.84
N THR A 151 -18.46 -12.50 -32.05
CA THR A 151 -17.07 -12.14 -32.38
C THR A 151 -16.96 -10.89 -33.26
N THR A 152 -18.07 -10.19 -33.46
CA THR A 152 -18.15 -8.99 -34.29
C THR A 152 -18.38 -7.75 -33.43
N SER A 153 -17.77 -6.63 -33.82
CA SER A 153 -18.08 -5.33 -33.21
C SER A 153 -19.28 -4.71 -33.93
N PHE A 154 -20.12 -3.96 -33.22
CA PHE A 154 -21.28 -3.29 -33.78
C PHE A 154 -21.64 -2.03 -33.01
N THR A 155 -22.39 -1.16 -33.67
CA THR A 155 -23.07 -0.02 -33.05
C THR A 155 -24.45 0.10 -33.68
N VAL A 156 -25.50 0.18 -32.87
CA VAL A 156 -26.88 0.24 -33.34
C VAL A 156 -27.67 1.22 -32.47
N ARG A 157 -28.60 1.95 -33.08
CA ARG A 157 -29.49 2.89 -32.42
C ARG A 157 -30.86 2.91 -33.08
N ASP A 158 -31.89 3.08 -32.27
CA ASP A 158 -33.26 3.35 -32.71
C ASP A 158 -33.92 4.41 -31.80
N HIS A 159 -35.25 4.39 -31.68
CA HIS A 159 -36.01 5.30 -30.84
C HIS A 159 -36.07 4.89 -29.36
N GLN A 160 -35.71 3.64 -29.03
CA GLN A 160 -35.71 3.09 -27.68
C GLN A 160 -34.35 3.22 -27.01
N GLY A 161 -33.26 3.17 -27.77
CA GLY A 161 -31.91 3.31 -27.22
C GLY A 161 -30.78 3.14 -28.22
N ALA A 162 -29.57 2.95 -27.69
CA ALA A 162 -28.36 2.64 -28.44
C ALA A 162 -27.57 1.51 -27.75
N SER A 163 -26.96 0.62 -28.53
CA SER A 163 -26.12 -0.47 -28.04
C SER A 163 -24.83 -0.58 -28.82
N PHE A 164 -23.79 -1.03 -28.13
CA PHE A 164 -22.43 -1.11 -28.63
C PHE A 164 -21.83 -2.47 -28.26
N GLY A 165 -21.24 -3.13 -29.24
CA GLY A 165 -20.45 -4.35 -29.08
C GLY A 165 -19.01 -4.11 -29.51
N LEU A 166 -18.04 -4.43 -28.64
CA LEU A 166 -16.61 -4.32 -28.96
C LEU A 166 -15.91 -5.67 -28.80
N HIS A 167 -15.55 -6.29 -29.92
CA HIS A 167 -14.80 -7.55 -29.91
C HIS A 167 -13.31 -7.32 -29.70
N LEU A 168 -12.75 -7.91 -28.63
CA LEU A 168 -11.34 -7.86 -28.28
C LEU A 168 -10.67 -9.19 -28.62
N SER A 169 -10.19 -9.33 -29.86
CA SER A 169 -9.60 -10.57 -30.37
C SER A 169 -8.47 -11.13 -29.50
N ALA A 170 -7.62 -10.26 -28.94
CA ALA A 170 -6.53 -10.65 -28.04
C ALA A 170 -7.01 -11.28 -26.72
N ARG A 171 -8.21 -10.92 -26.25
CA ARG A 171 -8.82 -11.44 -25.01
C ARG A 171 -9.91 -12.48 -25.26
N ARG A 172 -10.25 -12.74 -26.54
CA ARG A 172 -11.35 -13.62 -26.95
C ARG A 172 -12.66 -13.31 -26.23
N GLU A 173 -12.93 -12.03 -26.00
CA GLU A 173 -14.13 -11.54 -25.32
C GLU A 173 -14.76 -10.38 -26.11
N THR A 174 -16.08 -10.22 -25.96
CA THR A 174 -16.82 -9.11 -26.57
C THR A 174 -17.55 -8.35 -25.48
N LEU A 175 -17.20 -7.07 -25.34
CA LEU A 175 -17.78 -6.18 -24.34
C LEU A 175 -19.09 -5.60 -24.86
N TYR A 176 -20.04 -5.40 -23.96
CA TYR A 176 -21.35 -4.85 -24.25
C TYR A 176 -21.62 -3.60 -23.43
N PHE A 177 -22.16 -2.57 -24.08
CA PHE A 177 -22.68 -1.37 -23.44
C PHE A 177 -24.00 -1.00 -24.10
N GLU A 178 -25.02 -0.72 -23.31
CA GLU A 178 -26.30 -0.22 -23.82
C GLU A 178 -26.76 1.01 -23.04
N ALA A 179 -27.42 1.91 -23.76
CA ALA A 179 -28.05 3.12 -23.27
C ALA A 179 -29.52 3.09 -23.70
N VAL A 180 -30.41 3.00 -22.72
CA VAL A 180 -31.86 3.13 -22.93
C VAL A 180 -32.24 4.59 -22.78
N LEU A 181 -32.92 5.14 -23.80
CA LEU A 181 -33.37 6.52 -23.85
C LEU A 181 -34.52 6.75 -22.83
N PRO A 182 -34.76 8.01 -22.40
CA PRO A 182 -35.93 8.34 -21.60
C PRO A 182 -37.23 7.87 -22.27
N GLY A 183 -38.01 7.06 -21.54
CA GLY A 183 -39.25 6.45 -22.06
C GLY A 183 -39.04 5.20 -22.92
N GLY A 184 -37.80 4.77 -23.17
CA GLY A 184 -37.48 3.53 -23.84
C GLY A 184 -37.55 2.31 -22.91
N GLU A 185 -37.94 1.15 -23.46
CA GLU A 185 -38.01 -0.12 -22.73
C GLU A 185 -36.67 -0.88 -22.79
N ALA A 186 -36.08 -1.01 -23.98
CA ALA A 186 -34.82 -1.72 -24.21
C ALA A 186 -34.08 -1.17 -25.44
N ALA A 187 -32.75 -1.11 -25.40
CA ALA A 187 -31.95 -0.70 -26.54
C ALA A 187 -31.92 -1.79 -27.63
N PRO A 188 -31.79 -1.42 -28.92
CA PRO A 188 -31.73 -2.38 -30.02
C PRO A 188 -30.44 -3.20 -29.92
N ARG A 189 -30.50 -4.50 -30.20
CA ARG A 189 -29.33 -5.38 -30.11
C ARG A 189 -29.37 -6.48 -31.19
N PRO A 190 -28.27 -6.73 -31.91
CA PRO A 190 -28.20 -7.79 -32.92
C PRO A 190 -28.19 -9.21 -32.31
N GLU A 191 -27.73 -9.33 -31.06
CA GLU A 191 -27.67 -10.58 -30.31
C GLU A 191 -27.93 -10.33 -28.81
N GLU A 192 -28.33 -11.37 -28.08
CA GLU A 192 -28.59 -11.29 -26.65
C GLU A 192 -27.27 -11.30 -25.85
N PRO A 193 -27.07 -10.41 -24.86
CA PRO A 193 -25.90 -10.44 -24.00
C PRO A 193 -25.89 -11.70 -23.13
N LEU A 194 -24.71 -12.27 -22.92
CA LEU A 194 -24.48 -13.35 -21.96
C LEU A 194 -24.87 -12.92 -20.53
N TYR A 195 -24.54 -11.67 -20.19
CA TYR A 195 -25.05 -10.97 -19.02
C TYR A 195 -24.95 -9.46 -19.28
N ALA A 196 -25.83 -8.69 -18.63
CA ALA A 196 -25.74 -7.24 -18.56
C ALA A 196 -26.26 -6.75 -17.21
N VAL A 197 -25.48 -5.89 -16.56
CA VAL A 197 -25.74 -5.33 -15.23
C VAL A 197 -26.01 -3.85 -15.38
N ASP A 198 -27.01 -3.34 -14.65
CA ASP A 198 -27.26 -1.90 -14.58
C ASP A 198 -26.05 -1.15 -14.03
N CYS A 199 -25.69 -0.06 -14.70
CA CYS A 199 -24.73 0.88 -14.16
C CYS A 199 -25.27 1.47 -12.85
N HIS A 200 -24.33 1.87 -11.98
CA HIS A 200 -24.66 2.53 -10.72
C HIS A 200 -25.53 3.76 -10.96
N ARG A 201 -26.36 4.12 -9.98
CA ARG A 201 -27.17 5.35 -10.02
C ARG A 201 -26.95 6.13 -8.76
N GLY A 202 -25.87 6.90 -8.77
CA GLY A 202 -25.42 7.69 -7.63
C GLY A 202 -25.46 9.19 -7.88
N TRP A 203 -24.68 9.89 -7.06
CA TRP A 203 -24.41 11.31 -7.19
C TRP A 203 -23.80 11.66 -8.57
N GLY A 204 -24.13 12.83 -9.12
CA GLY A 204 -23.49 13.30 -10.37
C GLY A 204 -24.43 13.83 -11.44
N THR A 205 -25.58 14.39 -11.05
CA THR A 205 -26.46 15.10 -11.99
C THR A 205 -25.74 16.29 -12.64
N PRO A 206 -26.21 16.79 -13.80
CA PRO A 206 -25.56 17.91 -14.48
C PRO A 206 -25.37 19.14 -13.58
N ASP A 207 -26.35 19.44 -12.74
CA ASP A 207 -26.32 20.59 -11.83
C ASP A 207 -25.31 20.38 -10.69
N GLN A 208 -25.24 19.18 -10.12
CA GLN A 208 -24.24 18.84 -9.09
C GLN A 208 -22.81 18.95 -9.64
N LEU A 209 -22.58 18.43 -10.85
CA LEU A 209 -21.27 18.47 -11.49
C LEU A 209 -20.83 19.91 -11.79
N ARG A 210 -21.70 20.72 -12.40
CA ARG A 210 -21.42 22.13 -12.67
C ARG A 210 -21.20 22.92 -11.39
N ARG A 211 -22.06 22.71 -10.37
CA ARG A 211 -21.94 23.38 -9.08
C ARG A 211 -20.61 23.07 -8.40
N LEU A 212 -20.16 21.82 -8.42
CA LEU A 212 -18.84 21.46 -7.91
C LEU A 212 -17.72 22.16 -8.69
N VAL A 213 -17.77 22.14 -10.02
CA VAL A 213 -16.74 22.77 -10.87
C VAL A 213 -16.63 24.27 -10.57
N GLU A 214 -17.76 24.96 -10.42
CA GLU A 214 -17.81 26.36 -10.00
C GLU A 214 -17.16 26.56 -8.63
N LEU A 215 -17.58 25.81 -7.62
CA LEU A 215 -17.07 25.93 -6.25
C LEU A 215 -15.56 25.71 -6.15
N VAL A 216 -15.02 24.71 -6.84
CA VAL A 216 -13.56 24.46 -6.85
C VAL A 216 -12.81 25.61 -7.54
N ARG A 217 -13.37 26.19 -8.60
CA ARG A 217 -12.76 27.34 -9.29
C ARG A 217 -12.83 28.63 -8.46
N GLU A 218 -13.91 28.84 -7.72
CA GLU A 218 -14.14 30.03 -6.89
C GLU A 218 -13.37 29.98 -5.56
N ARG A 219 -13.43 28.85 -4.86
CA ARG A 219 -12.93 28.70 -3.48
C ARG A 219 -11.58 27.99 -3.40
N GLY A 220 -11.13 27.37 -4.49
CA GLY A 220 -9.97 26.48 -4.49
C GLY A 220 -10.30 25.11 -3.89
N PRO A 221 -9.27 24.25 -3.73
CA PRO A 221 -9.46 22.90 -3.20
C PRO A 221 -9.84 22.90 -1.72
N VAL A 222 -10.58 21.88 -1.32
CA VAL A 222 -10.92 21.58 0.08
C VAL A 222 -9.64 21.19 0.81
N THR A 223 -9.40 21.84 1.95
CA THR A 223 -8.23 21.58 2.80
C THR A 223 -8.21 20.16 3.33
N HIS A 224 -7.03 19.54 3.39
CA HIS A 224 -6.87 18.22 3.99
C HIS A 224 -7.26 18.26 5.48
N ASP A 225 -8.01 17.24 5.92
CA ASP A 225 -8.47 17.06 7.30
C ASP A 225 -7.86 15.77 7.87
N ALA A 226 -6.86 15.93 8.74
CA ALA A 226 -6.15 14.82 9.36
C ALA A 226 -7.02 14.07 10.38
N ASP A 227 -7.95 14.77 11.04
CA ASP A 227 -8.85 14.17 12.03
C ASP A 227 -9.92 13.32 11.35
N ALA A 228 -10.46 13.78 10.22
CA ALA A 228 -11.34 12.98 9.37
C ALA A 228 -10.63 11.71 8.84
N ALA A 229 -9.36 11.83 8.42
CA ALA A 229 -8.58 10.67 7.99
C ALA A 229 -8.30 9.69 9.14
N LEU A 230 -8.10 10.18 10.37
CA LEU A 230 -7.95 9.35 11.56
C LEU A 230 -9.26 8.62 11.91
N ALA A 231 -10.39 9.34 11.90
CA ALA A 231 -11.71 8.75 12.13
C ALA A 231 -12.04 7.67 11.10
N LEU A 232 -11.71 7.91 9.82
CA LEU A 232 -11.84 6.91 8.76
C LEU A 232 -10.97 5.66 9.04
N SER A 233 -9.72 5.85 9.45
CA SER A 233 -8.83 4.74 9.82
C SER A 233 -9.40 3.93 10.98
N GLU A 234 -10.03 4.59 11.95
CA GLU A 234 -10.67 3.94 13.10
C GLU A 234 -11.91 3.15 12.72
N ALA A 235 -12.71 3.63 11.79
CA ALA A 235 -13.93 2.97 11.36
C ALA A 235 -13.68 1.79 10.40
N THR A 236 -12.57 1.79 9.66
CA THR A 236 -12.31 0.83 8.56
C THR A 236 -11.22 -0.19 8.85
N GLY A 237 -10.29 0.12 9.77
CA GLY A 237 -9.06 -0.65 9.96
C GLY A 237 -7.99 -0.39 8.89
N LEU A 238 -8.23 0.51 7.93
CA LEU A 238 -7.20 1.01 7.02
C LEU A 238 -6.10 1.73 7.80
N SER A 239 -4.88 1.72 7.28
CA SER A 239 -3.83 2.57 7.84
C SER A 239 -4.19 4.05 7.75
N ARG A 240 -3.67 4.87 8.67
CA ARG A 240 -3.85 6.34 8.64
C ARG A 240 -3.46 6.95 7.28
N PRO A 241 -2.29 6.62 6.68
CA PRO A 241 -1.95 7.10 5.35
C PRO A 241 -2.88 6.57 4.25
N ALA A 242 -3.34 5.31 4.31
CA ALA A 242 -4.31 4.80 3.33
C ALA A 242 -5.66 5.54 3.42
N SER A 243 -6.14 5.78 4.64
CA SER A 243 -7.37 6.55 4.90
C SER A 243 -7.27 7.97 4.36
N ALA A 244 -6.13 8.63 4.54
CA ALA A 244 -5.89 9.96 3.98
C ALA A 244 -5.90 9.97 2.43
N LEU A 245 -5.36 8.93 1.79
CA LEU A 245 -5.38 8.78 0.34
C LEU A 245 -6.79 8.55 -0.20
N VAL A 246 -7.57 7.67 0.43
CA VAL A 246 -8.97 7.40 0.05
C VAL A 246 -9.82 8.66 0.24
N LEU A 247 -9.68 9.37 1.37
CA LEU A 247 -10.39 10.62 1.64
C LEU A 247 -10.04 11.74 0.63
N ALA A 248 -8.84 11.68 0.03
CA ALA A 248 -8.43 12.59 -1.04
C ALA A 248 -8.89 12.14 -2.44
N GLY A 249 -9.74 11.11 -2.55
CA GLY A 249 -10.20 10.57 -3.83
C GLY A 249 -9.09 9.86 -4.62
N ASN A 250 -8.04 9.38 -3.95
CA ASN A 250 -6.94 8.68 -4.58
C ASN A 250 -6.72 7.26 -3.99
N PRO A 251 -7.71 6.35 -4.10
CA PRO A 251 -7.67 5.03 -3.48
C PRO A 251 -6.77 4.03 -4.24
N GLY A 252 -6.11 4.42 -5.32
CA GLY A 252 -5.48 3.45 -6.21
C GLY A 252 -3.97 3.34 -6.15
N ALA A 253 -3.45 2.53 -7.06
CA ALA A 253 -2.04 2.20 -7.17
C ALA A 253 -1.50 2.69 -8.51
N GLY A 254 -0.39 3.45 -8.48
CA GLY A 254 0.24 3.89 -9.70
C GLY A 254 0.80 2.74 -10.55
N GLY A 255 0.90 2.96 -11.86
CA GLY A 255 1.55 2.04 -12.79
C GLY A 255 3.07 2.20 -12.81
N TYR A 256 3.78 1.21 -13.34
CA TYR A 256 5.26 1.12 -13.35
C TYR A 256 5.99 2.37 -13.90
N TYR A 257 5.35 3.13 -14.80
CA TYR A 257 5.96 4.26 -15.50
C TYR A 257 5.58 5.66 -14.96
N THR A 258 4.74 5.75 -13.92
CA THR A 258 4.31 7.06 -13.38
C THR A 258 4.29 7.03 -11.86
N PRO A 259 5.11 7.86 -11.18
CA PRO A 259 5.09 7.94 -9.72
C PRO A 259 3.67 8.22 -9.24
N TYR A 260 3.16 7.35 -8.35
CA TYR A 260 1.81 7.43 -7.81
C TYR A 260 1.54 8.77 -7.11
N LEU A 261 2.49 9.20 -6.26
CA LEU A 261 2.52 10.54 -5.67
C LEU A 261 3.90 11.14 -5.88
N ASP A 262 3.95 12.40 -6.25
CA ASP A 262 5.18 13.19 -6.26
C ASP A 262 5.44 13.93 -4.93
N ALA A 263 6.52 14.72 -4.88
CA ALA A 263 6.94 15.42 -3.67
C ALA A 263 5.90 16.43 -3.13
N HIS A 264 5.14 17.10 -4.00
CA HIS A 264 4.11 18.05 -3.58
C HIS A 264 2.93 17.30 -2.97
N GLU A 265 2.42 16.29 -3.68
CA GLU A 265 1.26 15.51 -3.21
C GLU A 265 1.55 14.80 -1.88
N ARG A 266 2.78 14.27 -1.70
CA ARG A 266 3.20 13.70 -0.41
C ARG A 266 3.26 14.73 0.72
N SER A 267 3.65 15.96 0.42
CA SER A 267 3.80 17.01 1.43
C SER A 267 2.47 17.43 2.05
N VAL A 268 1.36 17.28 1.33
CA VAL A 268 0.01 17.62 1.79
C VAL A 268 -0.43 16.72 2.95
N PHE A 269 -0.04 15.45 2.95
CA PHE A 269 -0.49 14.48 3.95
C PHE A 269 0.36 14.42 5.23
N GLY A 270 1.58 14.96 5.21
CA GLY A 270 2.47 14.95 6.38
C GLY A 270 3.06 13.58 6.76
N PHE A 271 2.93 12.55 5.91
CA PHE A 271 3.52 11.22 6.12
C PHE A 271 4.87 11.05 5.44
N LYS A 272 5.66 10.08 5.92
CA LYS A 272 6.93 9.70 5.28
C LYS A 272 6.68 8.97 3.97
N ALA A 273 7.64 9.04 3.06
CA ALA A 273 7.55 8.36 1.76
C ALA A 273 7.29 6.84 1.89
N GLY A 274 7.93 6.15 2.83
CA GLY A 274 7.70 4.72 3.08
C GLY A 274 6.33 4.40 3.65
N GLU A 275 5.75 5.31 4.44
CA GLU A 275 4.39 5.14 5.00
C GLU A 275 3.35 5.27 3.90
N LEU A 276 3.51 6.25 2.99
CA LEU A 276 2.64 6.41 1.81
C LEU A 276 2.81 5.27 0.80
N GLU A 277 4.01 4.74 0.63
CA GLU A 277 4.25 3.59 -0.25
C GLU A 277 3.62 2.31 0.32
N SER A 278 3.71 2.10 1.64
CA SER A 278 3.01 0.99 2.31
C SER A 278 1.49 1.15 2.17
N ALA A 279 0.95 2.37 2.30
CA ALA A 279 -0.48 2.65 2.12
C ALA A 279 -0.96 2.44 0.68
N ARG A 280 -0.17 2.89 -0.32
CA ARG A 280 -0.44 2.62 -1.73
C ARG A 280 -0.47 1.12 -1.99
N SER A 281 0.48 0.38 -1.43
CA SER A 281 0.55 -1.07 -1.57
C SER A 281 -0.66 -1.74 -0.89
N GLU A 282 -1.02 -1.34 0.33
CA GLU A 282 -2.25 -1.76 1.02
C GLU A 282 -3.49 -1.61 0.13
N LEU A 283 -3.69 -0.43 -0.46
CA LEU A 283 -4.85 -0.16 -1.33
C LEU A 283 -4.76 -0.84 -2.71
N SER A 284 -3.57 -1.29 -3.11
CA SER A 284 -3.39 -1.96 -4.40
C SER A 284 -4.03 -3.35 -4.46
N MET A 285 -4.52 -3.87 -3.32
CA MET A 285 -5.35 -5.06 -3.25
C MET A 285 -6.72 -4.88 -3.91
N LEU A 286 -7.24 -3.64 -3.92
CA LEU A 286 -8.56 -3.33 -4.46
C LEU A 286 -8.47 -3.29 -5.98
N HIS A 287 -9.43 -3.88 -6.66
CA HIS A 287 -9.60 -3.71 -8.11
C HIS A 287 -10.14 -2.31 -8.45
N ASP A 288 -10.01 -1.90 -9.71
CA ASP A 288 -10.40 -0.54 -10.12
C ASP A 288 -11.91 -0.29 -9.93
N ASP A 289 -12.74 -1.32 -10.13
CA ASP A 289 -14.19 -1.27 -9.91
C ASP A 289 -14.55 -1.15 -8.42
N GLU A 290 -13.85 -1.87 -7.53
CA GLU A 290 -13.99 -1.76 -6.07
C GLU A 290 -13.60 -0.36 -5.59
N ARG A 291 -12.50 0.20 -6.11
CA ARG A 291 -12.05 1.56 -5.78
C ARG A 291 -13.06 2.62 -6.21
N LEU A 292 -13.67 2.48 -7.38
CA LEU A 292 -14.74 3.38 -7.83
C LEU A 292 -16.00 3.21 -6.98
N ALA A 293 -16.40 1.97 -6.70
CA ALA A 293 -17.57 1.68 -5.88
C ALA A 293 -17.44 2.26 -4.47
N LEU A 294 -16.24 2.16 -3.85
CA LEU A 294 -15.94 2.74 -2.55
C LEU A 294 -16.20 4.25 -2.48
N LEU A 295 -16.05 4.96 -3.59
CA LEU A 295 -16.17 6.41 -3.69
C LEU A 295 -17.39 6.89 -4.48
N ALA A 296 -18.29 6.00 -4.89
CA ALA A 296 -19.39 6.34 -5.80
C ALA A 296 -20.40 7.33 -5.17
N ASP A 297 -20.73 7.14 -3.90
CA ASP A 297 -21.83 7.86 -3.21
C ASP A 297 -21.36 8.73 -2.02
N VAL A 298 -20.07 9.03 -1.97
CA VAL A 298 -19.44 9.73 -0.84
C VAL A 298 -19.65 11.24 -0.88
N MET A 299 -20.01 11.79 -2.05
CA MET A 299 -20.24 13.21 -2.24
C MET A 299 -21.55 13.67 -1.58
N PRO A 300 -21.59 14.86 -0.95
CA PRO A 300 -22.82 15.42 -0.40
C PRO A 300 -23.79 15.80 -1.52
N THR A 301 -25.10 15.77 -1.23
CA THR A 301 -26.16 16.12 -2.20
C THR A 301 -25.96 17.53 -2.75
N ASP A 302 -25.69 18.49 -1.87
CA ASP A 302 -25.17 19.81 -2.24
C ASP A 302 -23.64 19.79 -2.16
N PRO A 303 -22.92 19.97 -3.28
CA PRO A 303 -21.45 19.96 -3.30
C PRO A 303 -20.82 21.01 -2.36
N GLU A 304 -21.53 22.09 -2.04
CA GLU A 304 -21.04 23.15 -1.15
C GLU A 304 -20.76 22.66 0.28
N ASP A 305 -21.44 21.59 0.71
CA ASP A 305 -21.26 20.99 2.04
C ASP A 305 -19.83 20.47 2.30
N LEU A 306 -19.02 20.27 1.25
CA LEU A 306 -17.61 19.93 1.38
C LEU A 306 -16.78 21.04 2.05
N TRP A 307 -17.13 22.31 1.81
CA TRP A 307 -16.42 23.46 2.38
C TRP A 307 -16.97 23.90 3.74
N LYS A 308 -18.09 23.32 4.18
CA LYS A 308 -18.65 23.59 5.51
C LYS A 308 -17.85 22.85 6.59
N PRO A 309 -17.84 23.33 7.85
CA PRO A 309 -17.24 22.60 8.96
C PRO A 309 -17.70 21.14 9.03
N GLY A 310 -16.74 20.21 9.18
CA GLY A 310 -17.00 18.77 9.19
C GLY A 310 -17.40 18.17 7.83
N GLY A 311 -17.22 18.89 6.72
CA GLY A 311 -17.50 18.38 5.36
C GLY A 311 -16.80 17.05 5.07
N LEU A 312 -15.47 17.01 5.26
CA LEU A 312 -14.70 15.78 5.05
C LEU A 312 -14.96 14.69 6.11
N VAL A 313 -15.40 15.05 7.32
CA VAL A 313 -15.84 14.06 8.32
C VAL A 313 -17.05 13.28 7.82
N ARG A 314 -18.06 13.96 7.26
CA ARG A 314 -19.23 13.29 6.65
C ARG A 314 -18.88 12.46 5.44
N VAL A 315 -17.88 12.88 4.64
CA VAL A 315 -17.35 12.07 3.53
C VAL A 315 -16.66 10.81 4.08
N ALA A 316 -15.85 10.94 5.13
CA ALA A 316 -15.21 9.82 5.80
C ALA A 316 -16.22 8.81 6.36
N GLU A 317 -17.32 9.26 6.97
CA GLU A 317 -18.40 8.40 7.45
C GLU A 317 -19.03 7.57 6.31
N ARG A 318 -19.27 8.19 5.15
CA ARG A 318 -19.81 7.49 3.96
C ARG A 318 -18.81 6.50 3.37
N ILE A 319 -17.53 6.86 3.30
CA ILE A 319 -16.46 5.95 2.88
C ILE A 319 -16.39 4.76 3.84
N ALA A 320 -16.48 5.00 5.15
CA ALA A 320 -16.43 3.94 6.15
C ALA A 320 -17.62 2.97 6.03
N ALA A 321 -18.83 3.49 5.76
CA ALA A 321 -20.01 2.66 5.50
C ALA A 321 -19.82 1.78 4.24
N ALA A 322 -19.36 2.38 3.13
CA ALA A 322 -19.08 1.65 1.90
C ALA A 322 -17.97 0.60 2.07
N TRP A 323 -16.92 0.93 2.83
CA TRP A 323 -15.85 -0.01 3.18
C TRP A 323 -16.37 -1.18 3.99
N ALA A 324 -17.19 -0.92 5.02
CA ALA A 324 -17.76 -1.96 5.86
C ALA A 324 -18.68 -2.92 5.07
N GLU A 325 -19.42 -2.41 4.10
CA GLU A 325 -20.22 -3.22 3.18
C GLU A 325 -19.36 -4.12 2.28
N GLN A 326 -18.28 -3.58 1.72
CA GLN A 326 -17.40 -4.31 0.79
C GLN A 326 -16.46 -5.30 1.49
N HIS A 327 -15.98 -4.94 2.68
CA HIS A 327 -14.83 -5.61 3.30
C HIS A 327 -15.01 -5.97 4.78
N GLY A 328 -16.10 -5.54 5.42
CA GLY A 328 -16.31 -5.71 6.85
C GLY A 328 -15.34 -4.88 7.72
N ALA A 329 -15.44 -5.09 9.04
CA ALA A 329 -14.51 -4.50 9.99
C ALA A 329 -13.18 -5.25 9.98
N ARG A 330 -12.06 -4.52 9.95
CA ARG A 330 -10.71 -5.09 10.03
C ARG A 330 -10.01 -4.69 11.33
N PRO A 331 -9.19 -5.57 11.93
CA PRO A 331 -8.45 -5.23 13.13
C PRO A 331 -7.40 -4.15 12.84
N ARG A 332 -7.05 -3.34 13.84
CA ARG A 332 -6.07 -2.26 13.70
C ARG A 332 -4.88 -2.49 14.62
N ALA A 333 -3.68 -2.42 14.07
CA ALA A 333 -2.46 -2.35 14.86
C ALA A 333 -2.31 -0.97 15.54
N PRO A 334 -1.77 -0.89 16.77
CA PRO A 334 -1.38 0.39 17.33
C PRO A 334 -0.46 1.16 16.38
N TRP A 335 -0.57 2.49 16.34
CA TRP A 335 0.14 3.30 15.35
C TRP A 335 1.66 3.10 15.39
N SER A 336 2.24 3.02 16.59
CA SER A 336 3.67 2.74 16.78
C SER A 336 4.10 1.38 16.21
N THR A 337 3.22 0.38 16.33
CA THR A 337 3.42 -1.00 15.85
C THR A 337 3.38 -1.03 14.34
N TRP A 338 2.39 -0.37 13.73
CA TRP A 338 2.31 -0.22 12.29
C TRP A 338 3.54 0.52 11.71
N GLN A 339 3.99 1.60 12.34
CA GLN A 339 5.21 2.32 11.93
C GLN A 339 6.47 1.47 12.04
N ALA A 340 6.56 0.61 13.05
CA ALA A 340 7.66 -0.34 13.19
C ALA A 340 7.59 -1.44 12.12
N ALA A 341 6.40 -1.91 11.76
CA ALA A 341 6.20 -2.87 10.67
C ALA A 341 6.63 -2.29 9.31
N VAL A 342 6.36 -1.01 9.02
CA VAL A 342 6.84 -0.33 7.80
C VAL A 342 8.38 -0.40 7.69
N ALA A 343 9.09 -0.34 8.81
CA ALA A 343 10.55 -0.39 8.83
C ALA A 343 11.14 -1.78 8.50
N LEU A 344 10.30 -2.84 8.50
CA LEU A 344 10.72 -4.19 8.11
C LEU A 344 10.89 -4.33 6.60
N ASP A 345 10.30 -3.43 5.80
CA ASP A 345 10.47 -3.38 4.33
C ASP A 345 10.14 -4.72 3.65
N THR A 346 9.08 -5.39 4.13
CA THR A 346 8.61 -6.65 3.53
C THR A 346 7.82 -6.37 2.25
N ARG A 347 7.68 -7.38 1.38
CA ARG A 347 6.84 -7.27 0.18
C ARG A 347 5.35 -7.08 0.52
N MET A 348 4.94 -7.57 1.68
CA MET A 348 3.58 -7.42 2.21
C MET A 348 3.45 -6.05 2.91
N PRO A 349 2.41 -5.25 2.63
CA PRO A 349 2.19 -3.98 3.32
C PRO A 349 2.12 -4.16 4.85
N ALA A 350 2.55 -3.14 5.60
CA ALA A 350 2.57 -3.18 7.07
C ALA A 350 1.21 -3.55 7.68
N THR A 351 0.11 -3.06 7.11
CA THR A 351 -1.26 -3.38 7.54
C THR A 351 -1.54 -4.88 7.42
N HIS A 352 -1.30 -5.46 6.24
CA HIS A 352 -1.48 -6.90 6.00
C HIS A 352 -0.53 -7.76 6.83
N LEU A 353 0.72 -7.33 7.01
CA LEU A 353 1.67 -8.00 7.90
C LEU A 353 1.12 -8.07 9.33
N CYS A 354 0.59 -6.96 9.86
CA CYS A 354 -0.01 -6.94 11.19
C CYS A 354 -1.27 -7.82 11.25
N HIS A 355 -2.10 -7.84 10.20
CA HIS A 355 -3.31 -8.67 10.17
C HIS A 355 -3.03 -10.17 10.27
N LEU A 356 -1.87 -10.65 9.79
CA LEU A 356 -1.45 -12.05 9.98
C LEU A 356 -1.42 -12.46 11.46
N PHE A 357 -1.23 -11.50 12.37
CA PHE A 357 -1.17 -11.72 13.81
C PHE A 357 -2.44 -11.29 14.53
N LEU A 358 -3.09 -10.20 14.09
CA LEU A 358 -4.29 -9.67 14.73
C LEU A 358 -5.55 -10.49 14.46
N ASP A 359 -5.67 -11.02 13.24
CA ASP A 359 -6.77 -11.90 12.85
C ASP A 359 -6.25 -12.92 11.83
N PRO A 360 -5.51 -13.93 12.29
CA PRO A 360 -4.91 -14.92 11.39
C PRO A 360 -5.96 -15.62 10.54
N ALA A 361 -7.16 -15.88 11.05
CA ALA A 361 -8.19 -16.61 10.32
C ALA A 361 -8.76 -15.83 9.13
N ASN A 362 -8.79 -14.50 9.19
CA ASN A 362 -9.29 -13.64 8.10
C ASN A 362 -8.20 -12.74 7.51
N ALA A 363 -6.93 -13.07 7.72
CA ALA A 363 -5.82 -12.26 7.25
C ALA A 363 -5.93 -12.07 5.73
N THR A 364 -5.88 -10.82 5.29
CA THR A 364 -6.19 -10.43 3.92
C THR A 364 -5.07 -10.81 2.95
N LEU A 365 -5.44 -11.20 1.73
CA LEU A 365 -4.48 -11.50 0.67
C LEU A 365 -3.51 -10.32 0.41
N PRO A 366 -2.21 -10.59 0.19
CA PRO A 366 -1.27 -9.55 -0.22
C PRO A 366 -1.70 -8.88 -1.55
N PRO A 367 -1.29 -7.63 -1.79
CA PRO A 367 -1.58 -6.95 -3.04
C PRO A 367 -0.86 -7.57 -4.24
N GLY A 368 -1.48 -7.50 -5.42
CA GLY A 368 -0.91 -8.08 -6.65
C GLY A 368 -1.04 -9.60 -6.74
N PHE A 369 -1.83 -10.21 -5.87
CA PHE A 369 -2.09 -11.64 -5.85
C PHE A 369 -2.62 -12.14 -7.19
N TYR A 370 -1.95 -13.14 -7.76
CA TYR A 370 -2.40 -13.78 -8.99
C TYR A 370 -3.47 -14.82 -8.66
N LEU A 371 -4.71 -14.37 -8.47
CA LEU A 371 -5.87 -15.12 -8.98
C LEU A 371 -5.93 -15.08 -10.53
N ARG A 372 -4.77 -14.98 -11.20
CA ARG A 372 -4.60 -14.96 -12.66
C ARG A 372 -3.92 -16.23 -13.18
N VAL A 373 -4.42 -17.40 -12.79
CA VAL A 373 -4.98 -18.19 -13.89
C VAL A 373 -6.29 -17.50 -14.14
N TRP A 374 -6.34 -16.57 -15.09
CA TRP A 374 -7.60 -15.95 -15.48
C TRP A 374 -8.13 -16.72 -16.68
N PRO A 375 -9.36 -17.26 -16.61
CA PRO A 375 -10.31 -17.12 -15.51
C PRO A 375 -9.91 -17.92 -14.26
N CYS A 376 -10.11 -17.32 -13.07
CA CYS A 376 -9.97 -18.05 -11.80
C CYS A 376 -10.93 -19.24 -11.86
N PRO A 377 -10.42 -20.48 -11.75
CA PRO A 377 -11.27 -21.66 -11.85
C PRO A 377 -12.44 -21.54 -10.85
N PRO A 378 -13.68 -21.88 -11.24
CA PRO A 378 -14.84 -21.76 -10.35
C PRO A 378 -14.63 -22.40 -8.98
N GLU A 379 -13.88 -23.50 -8.92
CA GLU A 379 -13.49 -24.20 -7.71
C GLU A 379 -12.58 -23.40 -6.79
N HIS A 380 -11.92 -22.32 -7.23
CA HIS A 380 -11.01 -21.51 -6.41
C HIS A 380 -11.59 -20.14 -6.02
N ARG A 381 -12.81 -19.81 -6.45
CA ARG A 381 -13.48 -18.54 -6.12
C ARG A 381 -13.83 -18.39 -4.64
N HIS A 382 -13.76 -19.48 -3.89
CA HIS A 382 -14.07 -19.51 -2.46
C HIS A 382 -12.85 -19.26 -1.56
N LEU A 383 -11.64 -19.15 -2.12
CA LEU A 383 -10.41 -18.81 -1.40
C LEU A 383 -10.47 -17.36 -0.92
N ARG A 384 -10.13 -17.10 0.35
CA ARG A 384 -10.45 -15.82 1.00
C ARG A 384 -9.30 -15.11 1.71
N THR A 385 -8.20 -15.81 1.98
CA THR A 385 -7.20 -15.34 2.95
C THR A 385 -5.79 -15.37 2.40
N ALA A 386 -4.88 -14.67 3.07
CA ALA A 386 -3.42 -14.71 2.85
C ALA A 386 -2.85 -16.13 2.80
N TRP A 387 -3.56 -17.11 3.33
CA TRP A 387 -3.12 -18.50 3.40
C TRP A 387 -3.50 -19.31 2.16
N ASP A 388 -4.45 -18.82 1.36
CA ASP A 388 -5.01 -19.52 0.20
C ASP A 388 -4.21 -19.27 -1.09
N VAL A 389 -2.88 -19.24 -0.95
CA VAL A 389 -1.95 -18.85 -2.02
C VAL A 389 -1.85 -19.90 -3.11
N MET A 390 -1.86 -19.47 -4.38
CA MET A 390 -1.84 -20.37 -5.54
C MET A 390 -0.52 -20.39 -6.31
N GLY A 391 0.33 -19.37 -6.13
CA GLY A 391 1.60 -19.20 -6.86
C GLY A 391 2.82 -19.25 -5.96
N ASP A 392 3.94 -19.77 -6.48
CA ASP A 392 5.20 -19.90 -5.71
C ASP A 392 5.72 -18.53 -5.22
N TYR A 393 5.59 -17.49 -6.05
CA TYR A 393 6.00 -16.11 -5.69
C TYR A 393 5.19 -15.56 -4.51
N ASP A 394 3.90 -15.83 -4.51
CA ASP A 394 2.96 -15.36 -3.52
C ASP A 394 3.14 -16.12 -2.20
N ALA A 395 3.32 -17.44 -2.28
CA ALA A 395 3.70 -18.30 -1.17
C ALA A 395 5.01 -17.84 -0.51
N GLU A 396 6.03 -17.52 -1.31
CA GLU A 396 7.29 -16.97 -0.79
C GLU A 396 7.04 -15.63 -0.08
N THR A 397 6.19 -14.77 -0.65
CA THR A 397 5.86 -13.46 -0.06
C THR A 397 5.17 -13.57 1.29
N VAL A 398 4.19 -14.47 1.43
CA VAL A 398 3.49 -14.71 2.70
C VAL A 398 4.42 -15.37 3.72
N ALA A 399 5.22 -16.36 3.30
CA ALA A 399 6.20 -17.00 4.18
C ALA A 399 7.27 -15.99 4.65
N ASP A 400 7.84 -15.19 3.74
CA ASP A 400 8.83 -14.15 4.07
C ASP A 400 8.24 -13.13 5.06
N ALA A 401 7.00 -12.69 4.83
CA ALA A 401 6.30 -11.79 5.74
C ALA A 401 6.11 -12.41 7.13
N PHE A 402 5.62 -13.66 7.22
CA PHE A 402 5.42 -14.37 8.47
C PHE A 402 6.72 -14.57 9.25
N PHE A 403 7.77 -15.05 8.59
CA PHE A 403 9.06 -15.31 9.23
C PHE A 403 9.89 -14.05 9.51
N THR A 404 9.57 -12.92 8.88
CA THR A 404 10.10 -11.60 9.28
C THR A 404 9.31 -11.02 10.45
N GLY A 405 7.98 -11.15 10.42
CA GLY A 405 7.06 -10.59 11.41
C GLY A 405 7.15 -11.28 12.76
N LEU A 406 7.27 -12.60 12.82
CA LEU A 406 7.21 -13.35 14.07
C LEU A 406 8.40 -13.05 15.01
N PRO A 407 9.68 -13.05 14.57
CA PRO A 407 10.80 -12.62 15.42
C PRO A 407 10.71 -11.15 15.81
N TRP A 408 10.20 -10.29 14.92
CA TRP A 408 9.97 -8.88 15.23
C TRP A 408 8.89 -8.69 16.30
N ALA A 409 7.75 -9.38 16.19
CA ALA A 409 6.68 -9.32 17.17
C ALA A 409 7.17 -9.80 18.56
N TYR A 410 7.99 -10.85 18.56
CA TYR A 410 8.59 -11.38 19.79
C TYR A 410 9.67 -10.48 20.42
N ALA A 411 10.62 -9.95 19.63
CA ALA A 411 11.78 -9.25 20.17
C ALA A 411 11.57 -7.73 20.31
N ASP A 412 10.76 -7.16 19.41
CA ASP A 412 10.74 -5.73 19.11
C ASP A 412 9.41 -5.03 19.44
N LEU A 413 8.38 -5.80 19.82
CA LEU A 413 7.12 -5.28 20.35
C LEU A 413 7.04 -5.53 21.87
N PRO A 414 6.46 -4.57 22.63
CA PRO A 414 6.33 -4.72 24.06
C PRO A 414 5.26 -5.75 24.42
N ALA A 415 5.33 -6.31 25.63
CA ALA A 415 4.22 -7.10 26.19
C ALA A 415 2.94 -6.27 26.25
N GLY A 416 1.81 -6.87 25.86
CA GLY A 416 0.51 -6.21 25.73
C GLY A 416 0.27 -5.53 24.38
N ASP A 417 1.21 -5.64 23.43
CA ASP A 417 0.95 -5.26 22.04
C ASP A 417 0.12 -6.36 21.36
N PRO A 418 -1.02 -6.03 20.73
CA PRO A 418 -1.92 -7.04 20.17
C PRO A 418 -1.29 -7.85 19.02
N VAL A 419 -0.31 -7.30 18.29
CA VAL A 419 0.41 -8.06 17.25
C VAL A 419 1.35 -9.09 17.88
N ARG A 420 1.96 -8.77 19.02
CA ARG A 420 2.77 -9.71 19.80
C ARG A 420 1.88 -10.80 20.40
N ASP A 421 0.79 -10.39 21.03
CA ASP A 421 -0.12 -11.30 21.74
C ASP A 421 -0.84 -12.26 20.77
N GLY A 422 -1.00 -11.86 19.50
CA GLY A 422 -1.55 -12.71 18.44
C GLY A 422 -0.57 -13.73 17.82
N ALA A 423 0.73 -13.66 18.15
CA ALA A 423 1.75 -14.58 17.61
C ALA A 423 1.48 -16.08 17.84
N PRO A 424 1.00 -16.53 19.02
CA PRO A 424 0.63 -17.93 19.24
C PRO A 424 -0.46 -18.42 18.26
N GLU A 425 -1.52 -17.63 18.07
CA GLU A 425 -2.62 -18.00 17.17
C GLU A 425 -2.17 -17.96 15.71
N ALA A 426 -1.32 -16.99 15.33
CA ALA A 426 -0.74 -16.94 13.99
C ALA A 426 0.08 -18.19 13.68
N VAL A 427 0.92 -18.67 14.61
CA VAL A 427 1.67 -19.93 14.46
C VAL A 427 0.73 -21.14 14.40
N HIS A 428 -0.29 -21.19 15.25
CA HIS A 428 -1.28 -22.27 15.25
C HIS A 428 -1.97 -22.36 13.88
N HIS A 429 -2.48 -21.23 13.39
CA HIS A 429 -3.15 -21.14 12.10
C HIS A 429 -2.21 -21.49 10.94
N PHE A 430 -0.99 -20.96 10.94
CA PHE A 430 0.00 -21.25 9.92
C PHE A 430 0.35 -22.75 9.84
N ARG A 431 0.56 -23.41 10.99
CA ARG A 431 0.79 -24.86 11.05
C ARG A 431 -0.41 -25.65 10.53
N LYS A 432 -1.63 -25.23 10.86
CA LYS A 432 -2.86 -25.84 10.35
C LYS A 432 -2.93 -25.77 8.82
N VAL A 433 -2.60 -24.61 8.24
CA VAL A 433 -2.54 -24.42 6.77
C VAL A 433 -1.48 -25.35 6.15
N LEU A 434 -0.28 -25.40 6.73
CA LEU A 434 0.81 -26.24 6.22
C LEU A 434 0.51 -27.75 6.28
N ALA A 435 -0.32 -28.19 7.22
CA ALA A 435 -0.74 -29.59 7.34
C ALA A 435 -1.81 -29.99 6.31
N GLY A 436 -2.54 -29.03 5.73
CA GLY A 436 -3.61 -29.27 4.77
C GLY A 436 -3.08 -29.77 3.42
N ARG A 437 -3.14 -31.09 3.19
CA ARG A 437 -2.63 -31.73 1.96
C ARG A 437 -3.50 -31.50 0.72
N ASP A 438 -4.80 -31.26 0.92
CA ASP A 438 -5.79 -31.09 -0.14
C ASP A 438 -6.18 -29.62 -0.37
N SER A 439 -5.48 -28.67 0.28
CA SER A 439 -5.71 -27.25 0.06
C SER A 439 -4.94 -26.75 -1.17
N PRO A 440 -5.53 -25.88 -1.98
CA PRO A 440 -4.81 -25.13 -3.00
C PRO A 440 -3.58 -24.36 -2.43
N ALA A 441 -3.58 -24.07 -1.11
CA ALA A 441 -2.47 -23.57 -0.32
C ALA A 441 -1.24 -24.49 -0.19
N ARG A 442 -1.20 -25.68 -0.83
CA ARG A 442 -0.01 -26.56 -0.85
C ARG A 442 1.25 -25.83 -1.33
N VAL A 443 1.08 -24.77 -2.12
CA VAL A 443 2.17 -23.92 -2.59
C VAL A 443 2.82 -23.12 -1.45
N LEU A 444 2.06 -22.78 -0.40
CA LEU A 444 2.62 -22.19 0.82
C LEU A 444 3.61 -23.15 1.47
N HIS A 445 3.27 -24.43 1.55
CA HIS A 445 4.19 -25.45 2.06
C HIS A 445 5.48 -25.48 1.22
N SER A 446 5.43 -25.43 -0.12
CA SER A 446 6.66 -25.34 -0.91
C SER A 446 7.47 -24.07 -0.67
N GLY A 447 6.82 -22.91 -0.47
CA GLY A 447 7.49 -21.67 -0.07
C GLY A 447 8.18 -21.75 1.30
N VAL A 448 7.70 -22.63 2.17
CA VAL A 448 8.29 -22.89 3.50
C VAL A 448 9.36 -23.97 3.48
N ILE A 449 9.32 -24.98 2.60
CA ILE A 449 10.27 -26.11 2.66
C ILE A 449 11.35 -26.11 1.57
N ARG A 450 11.13 -25.44 0.43
CA ARG A 450 12.07 -25.50 -0.70
C ARG A 450 13.27 -24.58 -0.51
N GLY A 451 14.43 -25.06 -0.97
CA GLY A 451 15.71 -24.33 -0.90
C GLY A 451 16.27 -24.21 0.52
N ASN A 452 17.49 -23.66 0.62
CA ASN A 452 18.21 -23.56 1.90
C ASN A 452 17.48 -22.73 2.96
N ARG A 453 16.70 -21.70 2.56
CA ARG A 453 15.85 -20.93 3.47
C ARG A 453 14.69 -21.76 4.01
N GLY A 454 14.05 -22.53 3.12
CA GLY A 454 12.90 -23.33 3.50
C GLY A 454 13.22 -24.42 4.52
N SER A 455 14.32 -25.16 4.31
CA SER A 455 14.74 -26.19 5.29
C SER A 455 14.93 -25.64 6.71
N ARG A 456 15.34 -24.37 6.87
CA ARG A 456 15.50 -23.73 8.19
C ARG A 456 14.20 -23.29 8.81
N ARG A 457 13.32 -22.68 8.01
CA ARG A 457 11.97 -22.28 8.43
C ARG A 457 11.21 -23.50 8.94
N TRP A 458 11.27 -24.59 8.21
CA TRP A 458 10.69 -25.87 8.61
C TRP A 458 11.31 -26.41 9.91
N ASN A 459 12.64 -26.49 9.99
CA ASN A 459 13.31 -26.96 11.21
C ASN A 459 12.91 -26.12 12.42
N TRP A 460 12.99 -24.79 12.33
CA TRP A 460 12.62 -23.89 13.42
C TRP A 460 11.16 -24.06 13.88
N LEU A 461 10.25 -24.32 12.93
CA LEU A 461 8.83 -24.61 13.24
C LEU A 461 8.62 -25.97 13.92
N THR A 462 9.53 -26.92 13.77
CA THR A 462 9.30 -28.34 14.14
C THR A 462 10.29 -28.89 15.18
N ASP A 463 11.42 -28.24 15.41
CA ASP A 463 12.48 -28.67 16.34
C ASP A 463 12.24 -28.24 17.79
N GLY A 464 11.07 -27.66 18.06
CA GLY A 464 10.66 -27.13 19.37
C GLY A 464 11.13 -25.70 19.67
N THR A 465 11.95 -25.07 18.81
CA THR A 465 12.39 -23.68 19.01
C THR A 465 11.22 -22.70 18.93
N CYS A 466 10.38 -22.83 17.89
CA CYS A 466 9.14 -22.05 17.79
C CYS A 466 8.26 -22.23 19.02
N ASP A 467 8.11 -23.46 19.53
CA ASP A 467 7.26 -23.74 20.69
C ASP A 467 7.75 -23.05 21.96
N ARG A 468 9.08 -22.98 22.18
CA ARG A 468 9.65 -22.21 23.31
C ARG A 468 9.38 -20.71 23.19
N VAL A 469 9.50 -20.15 21.99
CA VAL A 469 9.19 -18.72 21.74
C VAL A 469 7.71 -18.44 21.99
N ILE A 470 6.83 -19.28 21.46
CA ILE A 470 5.38 -19.14 21.66
C ILE A 470 4.99 -19.34 23.11
N ALA A 471 5.53 -20.36 23.79
CA ALA A 471 5.29 -20.59 25.21
C ALA A 471 5.69 -19.37 26.05
N ARG A 472 6.79 -18.70 25.69
CA ARG A 472 7.24 -17.48 26.37
C ARG A 472 6.29 -16.30 26.17
N ILE A 473 5.76 -16.11 24.96
CA ILE A 473 4.74 -15.07 24.70
C ILE A 473 3.48 -15.38 25.51
N THR A 474 3.01 -16.63 25.47
CA THR A 474 1.79 -17.08 26.17
C THR A 474 1.90 -17.03 27.69
N ALA A 475 3.08 -17.33 28.25
CA ALA A 475 3.30 -17.30 29.69
C ALA A 475 3.11 -15.89 30.29
N GLY A 476 3.35 -14.84 29.49
CA GLY A 476 3.17 -13.47 29.95
C GLY A 476 4.15 -13.04 31.05
N ASP A 477 5.31 -13.70 31.15
CA ASP A 477 6.33 -13.43 32.18
C ASP A 477 6.91 -12.01 32.10
N LEU A 478 6.71 -11.33 30.96
CA LEU A 478 7.22 -10.00 30.69
C LEU A 478 6.18 -8.93 31.11
N PRO A 479 6.53 -7.96 31.98
CA PRO A 479 5.58 -6.93 32.40
C PRO A 479 5.05 -6.10 31.22
N PRO A 480 3.77 -5.66 31.23
CA PRO A 480 3.20 -4.83 30.17
C PRO A 480 4.06 -3.62 29.84
N GLY A 481 4.23 -3.33 28.55
CA GLY A 481 5.08 -2.24 28.06
C GLY A 481 6.60 -2.53 28.06
N ARG A 482 7.06 -3.66 28.63
CA ARG A 482 8.48 -4.07 28.58
C ARG A 482 8.76 -4.94 27.36
N TYR A 483 10.04 -5.03 27.01
CA TYR A 483 10.53 -5.73 25.82
C TYR A 483 11.43 -6.90 26.19
N GLU A 484 11.38 -7.97 25.41
CA GLU A 484 12.33 -9.09 25.54
C GLU A 484 13.77 -8.68 25.30
N SER A 485 13.95 -7.61 24.51
CA SER A 485 15.24 -6.98 24.26
C SER A 485 15.82 -6.27 25.48
N ASP A 486 15.06 -6.05 26.57
CA ASP A 486 15.58 -5.52 27.83
C ASP A 486 15.91 -6.68 28.80
N PRO A 487 17.21 -7.04 28.97
CA PRO A 487 17.61 -8.17 29.82
C PRO A 487 17.20 -8.00 31.29
N ARG A 488 16.96 -6.77 31.77
CA ARG A 488 16.44 -6.54 33.13
C ARG A 488 15.01 -7.06 33.31
N ALA A 489 14.27 -7.15 32.22
CA ALA A 489 12.89 -7.64 32.23
C ALA A 489 12.82 -9.15 31.98
N CYS A 490 13.70 -9.70 31.12
CA CYS A 490 13.62 -11.09 30.69
C CYS A 490 14.62 -12.03 31.40
N ALA A 491 15.70 -11.50 31.98
CA ALA A 491 16.75 -12.24 32.69
C ALA A 491 17.45 -11.37 33.77
N PRO A 492 16.73 -10.85 34.78
CA PRO A 492 17.30 -9.96 35.79
C PRO A 492 18.43 -10.60 36.62
N ASP A 493 18.36 -11.91 36.84
CA ASP A 493 19.40 -12.73 37.48
C ASP A 493 20.72 -12.65 36.71
N LEU A 494 20.67 -12.71 35.38
CA LEU A 494 21.84 -12.60 34.51
C LEU A 494 22.43 -11.18 34.56
N VAL A 495 21.60 -10.14 34.60
CA VAL A 495 22.08 -8.76 34.73
C VAL A 495 22.85 -8.59 36.05
N ALA A 496 22.33 -9.12 37.15
CA ALA A 496 23.00 -9.09 38.45
C ALA A 496 24.35 -9.84 38.41
N GLU A 497 24.43 -10.98 37.71
CA GLU A 497 25.69 -11.71 37.52
C GLU A 497 26.72 -10.87 36.74
N VAL A 498 26.31 -10.21 35.64
CA VAL A 498 27.19 -9.36 34.83
C VAL A 498 27.69 -8.15 35.64
N VAL A 499 26.81 -7.53 36.43
CA VAL A 499 27.17 -6.44 37.37
C VAL A 499 28.27 -6.90 38.31
N ALA A 500 28.07 -8.03 38.99
CA ALA A 500 29.04 -8.56 39.95
C ALA A 500 30.37 -8.95 39.29
N THR A 501 30.32 -9.51 38.08
CA THR A 501 31.51 -10.02 37.38
C THR A 501 32.35 -8.91 36.77
N LEU A 502 31.72 -7.92 36.13
CA LEU A 502 32.43 -6.83 35.44
C LEU A 502 32.66 -5.61 36.35
N GLY A 503 31.99 -5.54 37.50
CA GLY A 503 32.08 -4.43 38.44
C GLY A 503 31.55 -3.12 37.85
N VAL A 504 30.45 -3.19 37.10
CA VAL A 504 29.80 -2.06 36.41
C VAL A 504 28.38 -1.83 36.94
N SER A 505 27.78 -0.67 36.65
CA SER A 505 26.38 -0.40 36.99
C SER A 505 25.39 -1.35 36.27
N GLU A 506 24.18 -1.49 36.82
CA GLU A 506 23.09 -2.26 36.19
C GLU A 506 22.79 -1.76 34.75
N ASP A 507 22.84 -0.45 34.53
CA ASP A 507 22.63 0.14 33.21
C ASP A 507 23.76 -0.24 32.25
N ALA A 508 25.02 -0.16 32.68
CA ALA A 508 26.15 -0.59 31.86
C ALA A 508 26.09 -2.09 31.55
N ALA A 509 25.76 -2.94 32.52
CA ALA A 509 25.57 -4.38 32.31
C ALA A 509 24.43 -4.69 31.32
N THR A 510 23.31 -3.96 31.44
CA THR A 510 22.17 -4.06 30.52
C THR A 510 22.57 -3.69 29.09
N LEU A 511 23.23 -2.55 28.93
CA LEU A 511 23.70 -2.09 27.61
C LEU A 511 24.70 -3.08 27.02
N TYR A 512 25.64 -3.60 27.84
CA TYR A 512 26.63 -4.58 27.43
C TYR A 512 25.97 -5.84 26.86
N LEU A 513 25.01 -6.44 27.59
CA LEU A 513 24.27 -7.61 27.12
C LEU A 513 23.51 -7.33 25.81
N GLN A 514 22.90 -6.15 25.68
CA GLN A 514 22.17 -5.75 24.46
C GLN A 514 23.10 -5.62 23.24
N ILE A 515 24.26 -4.97 23.38
CA ILE A 515 25.25 -4.89 22.29
C ILE A 515 25.93 -6.24 22.03
N LEU A 516 26.01 -7.11 23.04
CA LEU A 516 26.55 -8.45 22.93
C LEU A 516 25.70 -9.31 22.02
N LEU A 517 24.39 -9.39 22.26
CA LEU A 517 23.54 -10.32 21.55
C LEU A 517 22.72 -9.69 20.41
N LEU A 518 22.08 -8.54 20.65
CA LEU A 518 20.94 -8.16 19.82
C LEU A 518 21.36 -7.84 18.37
N PRO A 519 20.47 -8.10 17.38
CA PRO A 519 20.79 -7.91 15.96
C PRO A 519 20.96 -6.42 15.61
N VAL A 520 20.02 -5.57 16.06
CA VAL A 520 20.00 -4.13 15.74
C VAL A 520 19.85 -3.26 17.00
N PRO A 521 20.80 -3.28 17.96
CA PRO A 521 20.76 -2.43 19.15
C PRO A 521 21.23 -1.02 18.80
N SER A 522 20.51 -0.33 17.92
CA SER A 522 20.74 1.09 17.65
C SER A 522 20.48 1.93 18.91
N ASP A 523 21.08 3.11 19.04
CA ASP A 523 20.88 3.98 20.20
C ASP A 523 19.39 4.33 20.40
N ARG A 524 18.62 4.39 19.30
CA ARG A 524 17.17 4.59 19.35
C ARG A 524 16.46 3.37 19.93
N ASN A 525 16.83 2.16 19.51
CA ASN A 525 16.21 0.93 19.97
C ASN A 525 16.53 0.66 21.44
N VAL A 526 17.80 0.78 21.84
CA VAL A 526 18.25 0.64 23.24
C VAL A 526 17.45 1.59 24.15
N ARG A 527 17.36 2.87 23.79
CA ARG A 527 16.58 3.84 24.57
C ARG A 527 15.09 3.50 24.63
N ARG A 528 14.51 3.02 23.54
CA ARG A 528 13.11 2.57 23.49
C ARG A 528 12.88 1.38 24.41
N TRP A 529 13.66 0.31 24.25
CA TRP A 529 13.48 -0.93 25.01
C TRP A 529 13.69 -0.73 26.51
N ASN A 530 14.65 0.11 26.88
CA ASN A 530 15.02 0.32 28.28
C ASN A 530 14.24 1.47 28.95
N ALA A 531 13.41 2.20 28.20
CA ALA A 531 12.79 3.46 28.59
C ALA A 531 13.82 4.50 29.12
N TRP A 532 14.97 4.59 28.45
CA TRP A 532 16.06 5.47 28.89
C TRP A 532 16.03 6.85 28.22
N THR A 533 16.41 7.86 28.99
CA THR A 533 16.74 9.18 28.45
C THR A 533 18.08 9.13 27.70
N PRO A 534 18.34 10.08 26.78
CA PRO A 534 19.65 10.17 26.13
C PRO A 534 20.83 10.30 27.11
N ALA A 535 20.63 11.03 28.22
CA ALA A 535 21.67 11.22 29.23
C ALA A 535 22.00 9.92 29.97
N ARG A 536 20.98 9.14 30.38
CA ARG A 536 21.17 7.84 31.03
C ARG A 536 21.90 6.86 30.11
N HIS A 537 21.49 6.80 28.84
CA HIS A 537 22.17 5.97 27.84
C HIS A 537 23.65 6.37 27.67
N LYS A 538 23.93 7.68 27.57
CA LYS A 538 25.31 8.19 27.44
C LYS A 538 26.17 7.84 28.67
N ALA A 539 25.61 7.89 29.87
CA ALA A 539 26.32 7.51 31.10
C ALA A 539 26.72 6.02 31.09
N ALA A 540 25.78 5.12 30.76
CA ALA A 540 26.05 3.69 30.64
C ALA A 540 27.10 3.38 29.57
N ALA A 541 27.00 4.03 28.40
CA ALA A 541 27.99 3.88 27.33
C ALA A 541 29.39 4.35 27.75
N GLY A 542 29.46 5.53 28.38
CA GLY A 542 30.73 6.09 28.88
C GLY A 542 31.39 5.21 29.94
N GLU A 543 30.61 4.56 30.81
CA GLU A 543 31.14 3.61 31.79
C GLU A 543 31.77 2.39 31.12
N LEU A 544 31.09 1.78 30.12
CA LEU A 544 31.63 0.64 29.37
C LEU A 544 32.92 1.00 28.61
N SER A 545 32.97 2.18 28.00
CA SER A 545 34.17 2.68 27.33
C SER A 545 35.32 2.94 28.31
N ALA A 546 35.05 3.58 29.45
CA ALA A 546 36.06 3.86 30.47
C ALA A 546 36.65 2.57 31.08
N ARG A 547 35.86 1.50 31.14
CA ARG A 547 36.28 0.15 31.57
C ARG A 547 36.97 -0.66 30.47
N GLY A 548 37.03 -0.15 29.24
CA GLY A 548 37.60 -0.87 28.08
C GLY A 548 36.78 -2.09 27.63
N LEU A 549 35.51 -2.19 28.05
CA LEU A 549 34.63 -3.31 27.71
C LEU A 549 33.98 -3.14 26.31
N ALA A 550 33.97 -1.90 25.81
CA ALA A 550 33.45 -1.54 24.51
C ALA A 550 34.25 -0.37 23.93
N VAL A 551 34.23 -0.24 22.60
CA VAL A 551 34.94 0.78 21.84
C VAL A 551 33.97 1.74 21.18
N GLU A 552 34.30 3.03 21.19
CA GLU A 552 33.60 4.02 20.38
C GLU A 552 34.11 3.93 18.92
N ASP A 553 33.19 3.75 17.98
CA ASP A 553 33.51 3.56 16.56
C ASP A 553 32.34 4.07 15.69
N ARG A 554 32.56 4.17 14.38
CA ARG A 554 31.52 4.51 13.40
C ARG A 554 31.41 3.44 12.34
N ARG A 555 30.45 2.53 12.52
CA ARG A 555 30.17 1.46 11.57
C ARG A 555 28.94 1.75 10.71
N ALA A 556 29.05 1.50 9.41
CA ALA A 556 28.01 1.82 8.44
C ALA A 556 26.69 1.09 8.78
N ARG A 557 25.58 1.84 8.77
CA ARG A 557 24.20 1.37 9.08
C ARG A 557 23.99 0.78 10.49
N ALA A 558 24.92 0.93 11.42
CA ALA A 558 24.78 0.41 12.79
C ALA A 558 23.79 1.22 13.66
N GLY A 559 23.69 2.53 13.43
CA GLY A 559 22.80 3.42 14.19
C GLY A 559 23.17 3.57 15.67
N ARG A 560 24.42 3.27 16.05
CA ARG A 560 24.99 3.43 17.39
C ARG A 560 26.45 3.87 17.33
N THR A 561 26.98 4.34 18.45
CA THR A 561 28.38 4.77 18.59
C THR A 561 29.25 3.80 19.39
N LEU A 562 28.65 2.87 20.15
CA LEU A 562 29.37 1.92 21.00
C LEU A 562 29.35 0.51 20.40
N PHE A 563 30.50 -0.16 20.37
CA PHE A 563 30.67 -1.47 19.77
C PHE A 563 31.52 -2.38 20.64
N LEU A 564 31.35 -3.69 20.47
CA LEU A 564 32.30 -4.66 21.01
C LEU A 564 33.50 -4.79 20.06
N PRO A 565 34.70 -5.09 20.58
CA PRO A 565 35.87 -5.31 19.75
C PRO A 565 35.64 -6.46 18.77
N GLY A 566 36.25 -6.34 17.58
CA GLY A 566 36.21 -7.37 16.54
C GLY A 566 35.54 -6.94 15.23
N PRO A 567 35.51 -7.87 14.25
CA PRO A 567 35.14 -7.59 12.87
C PRO A 567 33.66 -7.23 12.69
N TRP A 568 33.39 -6.50 11.61
CA TRP A 568 32.06 -6.04 11.22
C TRP A 568 31.64 -6.69 9.90
N ALA A 569 30.57 -7.46 9.93
CA ALA A 569 29.98 -8.04 8.74
C ALA A 569 29.01 -7.04 8.08
N HIS A 570 29.27 -6.68 6.83
CA HIS A 570 28.41 -5.83 6.03
C HIS A 570 27.13 -6.56 5.62
N ALA A 571 26.10 -5.84 5.17
CA ALA A 571 24.87 -6.44 4.68
C ALA A 571 24.21 -5.57 3.62
N LYS A 572 23.53 -6.19 2.66
CA LYS A 572 22.61 -5.50 1.73
C LYS A 572 21.24 -5.36 2.38
N LYS A 573 20.49 -4.31 2.05
CA LYS A 573 19.09 -4.19 2.49
C LYS A 573 18.28 -5.40 1.97
N PRO A 574 17.30 -5.90 2.74
CA PRO A 574 16.86 -5.39 4.05
C PRO A 574 17.70 -5.85 5.25
N LEU A 575 18.65 -6.78 5.07
CA LEU A 575 19.44 -7.35 6.17
C LEU A 575 20.28 -6.29 6.94
N PRO A 576 20.39 -6.43 8.28
CA PRO A 576 21.23 -5.57 9.10
C PRO A 576 22.70 -6.05 9.11
N PRO A 577 23.69 -5.14 9.04
CA PRO A 577 25.06 -5.49 9.35
C PRO A 577 25.26 -5.66 10.86
N VAL A 578 26.16 -6.55 11.26
CA VAL A 578 26.37 -6.97 12.65
C VAL A 578 27.84 -7.24 12.93
N GLU A 579 28.25 -7.30 14.19
CA GLU A 579 29.55 -7.89 14.54
C GLU A 579 29.59 -9.37 14.11
N SER A 580 30.68 -9.81 13.46
CA SER A 580 30.70 -11.16 12.88
C SER A 580 30.55 -12.26 13.94
N TRP A 581 31.05 -12.02 15.16
CA TRP A 581 30.99 -12.99 16.26
C TRP A 581 29.56 -13.32 16.72
N LYS A 582 28.64 -12.34 16.69
CA LYS A 582 27.27 -12.56 17.14
C LYS A 582 26.43 -13.28 16.11
N ALA A 583 26.75 -13.17 14.82
CA ALA A 583 25.96 -13.74 13.73
C ALA A 583 25.49 -15.19 14.00
N PRO A 584 26.35 -16.16 14.35
CA PRO A 584 25.91 -17.52 14.65
C PRO A 584 24.94 -17.61 15.85
N LEU A 585 25.09 -16.77 16.88
CA LEU A 585 24.24 -16.78 18.09
C LEU A 585 22.81 -16.34 17.81
N ILE A 586 22.64 -15.45 16.83
CA ILE A 586 21.33 -14.90 16.45
C ILE A 586 20.79 -15.51 15.15
N GLY A 587 21.34 -16.64 14.68
CA GLY A 587 20.87 -17.33 13.48
C GLY A 587 21.26 -16.65 12.16
N GLY A 588 22.20 -15.71 12.22
CA GLY A 588 22.79 -15.02 11.07
C GLY A 588 23.81 -15.88 10.34
N GLN A 589 23.79 -15.82 9.02
CA GLN A 589 24.77 -16.48 8.17
C GLN A 589 25.71 -15.49 7.54
N LEU A 590 26.99 -15.78 7.66
CA LEU A 590 28.03 -15.01 7.01
C LEU A 590 28.46 -15.68 5.70
N SER A 591 29.03 -14.89 4.80
CA SER A 591 29.84 -15.38 3.69
C SER A 591 31.02 -16.21 4.19
N ALA A 592 31.63 -17.01 3.31
CA ALA A 592 32.74 -17.89 3.66
C ALA A 592 33.94 -17.16 4.29
N ASP A 593 34.14 -15.89 3.94
CA ASP A 593 35.18 -14.99 4.48
C ASP A 593 34.71 -14.20 5.72
N GLY A 594 33.48 -14.40 6.20
CA GLY A 594 32.94 -13.73 7.39
C GLY A 594 32.57 -12.26 7.20
N SER A 595 32.68 -11.72 5.98
CA SER A 595 32.59 -10.27 5.72
C SER A 595 31.18 -9.75 5.42
N GLU A 596 30.25 -10.62 5.01
CA GLU A 596 28.90 -10.23 4.60
C GLU A 596 27.82 -11.14 5.22
N VAL A 597 26.78 -10.56 5.81
CA VAL A 597 25.57 -11.25 6.24
C VAL A 597 24.74 -11.63 5.01
N ARG A 598 24.54 -12.93 4.81
CA ARG A 598 23.79 -13.52 3.69
C ARG A 598 22.34 -13.83 4.02
N ALA A 599 22.05 -14.15 5.28
CA ALA A 599 20.70 -14.45 5.75
C ALA A 599 20.60 -14.15 7.25
N PHE A 600 19.45 -13.63 7.67
CA PHE A 600 19.12 -13.37 9.07
C PHE A 600 17.60 -13.45 9.21
N GLU A 601 17.07 -14.60 9.61
CA GLU A 601 15.63 -14.86 9.54
C GLU A 601 15.03 -15.24 10.89
N LEU A 602 15.64 -16.15 11.64
CA LEU A 602 15.02 -16.73 12.84
C LEU A 602 16.02 -16.83 13.98
N LEU A 603 15.59 -16.42 15.18
CA LEU A 603 16.39 -16.61 16.40
C LEU A 603 16.42 -18.10 16.75
N PRO A 604 17.59 -18.68 17.05
CA PRO A 604 17.73 -20.12 17.37
C PRO A 604 17.23 -20.49 18.78
N GLY A 605 16.68 -19.54 19.53
CA GLY A 605 16.17 -19.71 20.88
C GLY A 605 15.43 -18.46 21.38
N THR A 606 15.00 -18.50 22.63
CA THR A 606 14.41 -17.35 23.31
C THR A 606 15.50 -16.33 23.70
N LEU A 607 15.19 -15.03 23.77
CA LEU A 607 16.20 -14.01 24.11
C LEU A 607 16.87 -14.25 25.47
N PRO A 608 16.19 -14.70 26.55
CA PRO A 608 16.87 -15.08 27.78
C PRO A 608 17.87 -16.23 27.63
N GLU A 609 17.53 -17.27 26.87
CA GLU A 609 18.46 -18.38 26.58
C GLU A 609 19.69 -17.86 25.82
N LEU A 610 19.46 -17.03 24.81
CA LEU A 610 20.52 -16.47 23.98
C LEU A 610 21.40 -15.47 24.74
N PHE A 611 20.84 -14.67 25.65
CA PHE A 611 21.63 -13.76 26.49
C PHE A 611 22.54 -14.54 27.43
N ARG A 612 22.02 -15.60 28.08
CA ARG A 612 22.80 -16.47 28.94
C ARG A 612 23.90 -17.18 28.16
N GLU A 613 23.60 -17.67 26.96
CA GLU A 613 24.59 -18.33 26.11
C GLU A 613 25.71 -17.38 25.66
N ALA A 614 25.35 -16.18 25.21
CA ALA A 614 26.32 -15.16 24.83
C ALA A 614 27.25 -14.80 26.01
N TRP A 615 26.68 -14.63 27.21
CA TRP A 615 27.47 -14.37 28.41
C TRP A 615 28.35 -15.56 28.82
N ARG A 616 27.83 -16.79 28.71
CA ARG A 616 28.58 -18.03 28.98
C ARG A 616 29.83 -18.13 28.09
N LEU A 617 29.73 -17.74 26.82
CA LEU A 617 30.86 -17.71 25.89
C LEU A 617 31.89 -16.66 26.28
N VAL A 618 31.46 -15.45 26.65
CA VAL A 618 32.34 -14.40 27.19
C VAL A 618 33.10 -14.91 28.41
N ARG A 619 32.42 -15.57 29.36
CA ARG A 619 33.06 -16.15 30.56
C ARG A 619 34.08 -17.25 30.25
N LYS A 620 33.96 -17.94 29.11
CA LYS A 620 34.94 -18.94 28.65
C LYS A 620 36.11 -18.33 27.87
N GLY A 621 36.12 -17.03 27.64
CA GLY A 621 37.11 -16.38 26.77
C GLY A 621 36.84 -16.57 25.27
N GLU A 622 35.64 -17.07 24.91
CA GLU A 622 35.17 -17.21 23.52
C GLU A 622 34.29 -16.00 23.10
N GLY A 623 34.44 -14.87 23.81
CA GLY A 623 33.71 -13.63 23.55
C GLY A 623 34.28 -12.81 22.39
N PRO A 624 33.74 -11.60 22.16
CA PRO A 624 34.28 -10.69 21.16
C PRO A 624 35.74 -10.34 21.43
N THR A 625 36.60 -10.60 20.45
CA THR A 625 38.03 -10.27 20.46
C THR A 625 38.35 -9.33 19.30
N ALA A 626 39.33 -8.44 19.52
CA ALA A 626 39.79 -7.47 18.53
C ALA A 626 40.40 -8.14 17.30
#